data_AF-A0A832EJ64-F1
#
_entry.id   AF-A0A832EJ64-F1
#
_cell.length_a   1.000
_cell.length_b   1.000
_cell.length_c   1.000
_cell.angle_alpha   90.00
_cell.angle_beta   90.00
_cell.angle_gamma   90.00
#
_symmetry.space_group_name_H-M   'P 1'
#
loop_
_entity.id
_entity.type
_entity.pdbx_description
1 polymer ?
#
loop_
_entity_poly.entity_id
_entity_poly.type
_entity_poly.pdbx_seq_one_letter_code
_entity_poly.pdbx_strand_id
1 'polypeptide(L)' 'MKRLYIGITGVELDEANRRLIQDAQPAGVVLFGRNIRSADQVRELNRELHRLGLLVAVDQENHRVN' A
#
# COMPACT_ATOMS: atom_id res chain seq x y z
N MET A 1 8.16 7.39 17.30
CA MET A 1 6.88 7.08 16.62
C MET A 1 7.07 7.28 15.12
N LYS A 2 6.80 6.28 14.29
CA LYS A 2 6.87 6.39 12.82
C LYS A 2 5.70 7.26 12.34
N ARG A 3 5.93 8.17 11.38
CA ARG A 3 4.93 9.15 10.91
C ARG A 3 4.80 9.23 9.39
N LEU A 4 5.69 8.56 8.66
CA LEU A 4 5.74 8.62 7.21
C LEU A 4 4.76 7.62 6.59
N TYR A 5 4.02 8.08 5.59
CA TYR A 5 3.30 7.23 4.66
C TYR A 5 3.93 7.34 3.29
N ILE A 6 4.04 6.22 2.58
CA ILE A 6 4.61 6.16 1.24
C ILE A 6 3.66 5.49 0.26
N GLY A 7 3.82 5.76 -1.04
CA GLY A 7 3.22 4.95 -2.08
C GLY A 7 4.12 3.79 -2.49
N ILE A 8 3.53 2.78 -3.11
CA ILE A 8 4.24 1.70 -3.81
C ILE A 8 3.89 1.69 -5.30
N THR A 9 4.68 0.98 -6.10
CA THR A 9 4.44 0.79 -7.53
C THR A 9 3.73 -0.54 -7.79
N GLY A 10 2.98 -0.64 -8.89
CA GLY A 10 2.35 -1.90 -9.29
C GLY A 10 1.29 -2.42 -8.30
N VAL A 11 0.82 -3.64 -8.55
CA VAL A 11 -0.33 -4.25 -7.86
C VAL A 11 0.08 -5.33 -6.85
N GLU A 12 1.37 -5.55 -6.65
CA GLU A 12 1.91 -6.63 -5.83
C GLU A 12 3.05 -6.12 -4.96
N LEU A 13 3.28 -6.78 -3.81
CA LEU A 13 4.41 -6.49 -2.95
C LEU A 13 5.66 -7.22 -3.48
N ASP A 14 6.19 -6.71 -4.59
CA ASP A 14 7.41 -7.18 -5.22
C ASP A 14 8.67 -6.80 -4.41
N GLU A 15 9.82 -7.28 -4.87
CA GLU A 15 11.10 -7.06 -4.18
C GLU A 15 11.49 -5.59 -4.11
N ALA A 16 11.18 -4.80 -5.14
CA ALA A 16 11.48 -3.37 -5.16
C ALA A 16 10.68 -2.62 -4.10
N ASN A 17 9.39 -2.92 -3.96
CA ASN A 17 8.53 -2.35 -2.94
C ASN A 17 8.91 -2.82 -1.54
N ARG A 18 9.30 -4.09 -1.37
CA ARG A 18 9.83 -4.61 -0.10
C ARG A 18 11.08 -3.85 0.32
N ARG A 19 12.00 -3.63 -0.62
CA ARG A 19 13.22 -2.87 -0.37
C ARG A 19 12.91 -1.43 0.02
N LEU A 20 12.02 -0.77 -0.70
CA LEU A 20 11.56 0.58 -0.39
C LEU A 20 10.99 0.67 1.03
N ILE A 21 10.13 -0.27 1.42
CA ILE A 21 9.53 -0.33 2.76
C ILE A 21 10.60 -0.55 3.83
N GLN A 22 11.57 -1.43 3.57
CA GLN A 22 12.67 -1.71 4.50
C GLN A 22 13.55 -0.49 4.71
N ASP A 23 13.88 0.24 3.64
CA ASP A 23 14.75 1.40 3.67
C ASP A 23 14.05 2.62 4.30
N ALA A 24 12.78 2.87 3.95
CA ALA A 24 12.02 4.03 4.43
C ALA A 24 11.42 3.84 5.83
N GLN A 25 11.19 2.59 6.26
CA GLN A 25 10.53 2.22 7.51
C GLN A 25 9.25 3.04 7.83
N PRO A 26 8.27 3.09 6.91
CA PRO A 26 7.09 3.92 7.07
C PRO A 26 6.18 3.42 8.20
N ALA A 27 5.24 4.27 8.62
CA ALA A 27 4.10 3.88 9.44
C ALA A 27 3.00 3.20 8.61
N GLY A 28 2.91 3.51 7.32
CA GLY A 28 1.91 2.95 6.44
C GLY A 28 2.16 3.18 4.96
N VAL A 29 1.27 2.61 4.15
CA VAL A 29 1.27 2.72 2.69
C VAL A 29 -0.05 3.35 2.24
N VAL A 30 0.03 4.28 1.28
CA VAL A 30 -1.14 4.81 0.57
C VAL A 30 -1.26 4.11 -0.77
N LEU A 31 -2.40 3.48 -1.02
CA LEU A 31 -2.74 2.88 -2.30
C LEU A 31 -3.36 3.93 -3.23
N PHE A 32 -3.04 3.81 -4.51
CA PHE A 32 -3.59 4.60 -5.61
C PHE A 32 -4.20 3.66 -6.65
N GLY A 33 -4.92 4.21 -7.65
CA GLY A 33 -5.54 3.41 -8.72
C GLY A 33 -4.58 2.43 -9.41
N ARG A 34 -3.29 2.76 -9.55
CA ARG A 34 -2.26 1.86 -10.12
C ARG A 34 -2.00 0.58 -9.30
N ASN A 35 -2.44 0.56 -8.04
CA ASN A 35 -2.26 -0.55 -7.11
C ASN A 35 -3.50 -1.49 -7.08
N ILE A 36 -4.56 -1.14 -7.82
CA ILE A 36 -5.86 -1.81 -7.78
C ILE A 36 -6.11 -2.50 -9.13
N ARG A 37 -6.20 -3.84 -9.11
CA ARG A 37 -6.57 -4.68 -10.27
C ARG A 37 -7.90 -5.40 -10.04
N SER A 38 -8.08 -5.99 -8.87
CA SER A 38 -9.30 -6.69 -8.48
C SER A 38 -9.42 -6.75 -6.96
N ALA A 39 -10.63 -6.99 -6.43
CA ALA A 39 -10.85 -7.09 -4.98
C ALA A 39 -9.98 -8.19 -4.32
N ASP A 40 -9.81 -9.33 -5.00
CA ASP A 40 -8.98 -10.42 -4.48
C ASP A 40 -7.50 -10.07 -4.48
N GLN A 41 -7.00 -9.39 -5.51
CA GLN A 41 -5.62 -8.91 -5.54
C GLN A 41 -5.37 -7.87 -4.44
N VAL A 42 -6.29 -6.91 -4.23
CA VAL A 42 -6.14 -5.91 -3.17
C VAL A 42 -6.19 -6.55 -1.78
N ARG A 43 -7.04 -7.57 -1.60
CA ARG A 43 -7.07 -8.36 -0.36
C ARG A 43 -5.75 -9.07 -0.09
N GLU A 44 -5.12 -9.63 -1.13
CA GLU A 44 -3.79 -10.22 -1.03
C GLU A 44 -2.74 -9.18 -0.62
N LEU A 45 -2.67 -8.07 -1.35
CA LEU A 45 -1.72 -6.98 -1.09
C LEU A 45 -1.87 -6.43 0.33
N ASN A 46 -3.10 -6.15 0.77
CA ASN A 46 -3.39 -5.70 2.13
C ASN A 46 -2.93 -6.72 3.18
N ARG A 47 -3.13 -8.02 2.92
CA ARG A 47 -2.68 -9.05 3.86
C ARG A 47 -1.16 -9.03 4.00
N GLU A 48 -0.42 -8.89 2.90
CA GLU A 48 1.04 -8.80 2.95
C GLU A 48 1.53 -7.56 3.69
N LEU A 49 0.96 -6.38 3.41
CA LEU A 49 1.32 -5.13 4.07
C LEU A 49 1.01 -5.14 5.58
N HIS A 50 -0.13 -5.70 5.98
CA HIS A 50 -0.47 -5.86 7.39
C HIS A 50 0.46 -6.83 8.14
N ARG A 51 0.98 -7.89 7.49
CA ARG A 51 2.01 -8.76 8.10
C ARG A 51 3.29 -8.00 8.42
N LEU A 52 3.58 -6.89 7.72
CA LEU A 52 4.70 -5.99 8.01
C LEU A 52 4.37 -4.93 9.08
N GLY A 53 3.16 -4.96 9.66
CA GLY A 53 2.72 -4.01 10.66
C GLY A 53 2.43 -2.61 10.12
N LEU A 54 2.18 -2.49 8.81
CA LEU A 54 1.90 -1.22 8.15
C LEU A 54 0.40 -0.93 8.16
N LEU A 55 0.05 0.33 8.41
CA LEU A 55 -1.30 0.84 8.12
C LEU A 55 -1.48 0.98 6.61
N VAL A 56 -2.67 0.71 6.11
CA VAL A 56 -3.01 0.91 4.69
C VAL A 56 -4.10 1.96 4.57
N ALA A 57 -3.89 2.93 3.69
CA ALA A 57 -4.83 4.01 3.40
C ALA A 57 -5.10 4.13 1.89
N VAL A 58 -6.26 4.68 1.54
CA VAL A 58 -6.67 5.01 0.18
C VAL A 58 -7.72 6.13 0.26
N ASP A 59 -7.72 7.03 -0.72
CA ASP A 59 -8.74 8.08 -0.81
C ASP A 59 -9.98 7.53 -1.53
N GLN A 60 -10.95 7.03 -0.76
CA GLN A 60 -12.25 6.56 -1.27
C GLN A 60 -13.38 7.50 -0.86
N GLU A 61 -13.52 8.60 -1.60
CA GLU A 61 -14.47 9.67 -1.32
C GLU A 61 -15.75 9.58 -2.16
N ASN A 62 -15.79 8.66 -3.12
CA ASN A 62 -16.77 8.56 -4.20
C ASN A 62 -16.61 9.65 -5.28
N HIS A 63 -17.20 9.40 -6.45
CA HIS A 63 -17.19 10.28 -7.61
C HIS A 63 -15.78 10.55 -8.19
N ARG A 64 -15.24 11.76 -8.00
CA ARG A 64 -14.03 12.22 -8.66
C ARG A 64 -12.75 11.62 -8.05
N VAL A 65 -12.80 11.24 -6.78
CA VAL A 65 -11.69 10.60 -6.06
C VAL A 65 -12.25 9.32 -5.44
N ASN A 66 -11.84 8.16 -5.97
CA ASN A 66 -12.32 6.84 -5.57
C ASN A 66 -11.30 5.73 -5.88
#